data_AF-A0A5B7CSY4-F1
#
_entry.id   AF-A0A5B7CSY4-F1
#
_cell.length_a   1.000
_cell.length_b   1.000
_cell.length_c   1.000
_cell.angle_alpha   90.00
_cell.angle_beta   90.00
_cell.angle_gamma   90.00
#
_symmetry.space_group_name_H-M   'P 1'
#
loop_
_entity.id
_entity.type
_entity.pdbx_description
1 polymer ?
#
loop_
_entity_poly.entity_id
_entity_poly.type
_entity_poly.pdbx_seq_one_letter_code
_entity_poly.pdbx_strand_id
1 'polypeptide(L)'
;MAAKKYLTPEQLLGFENYKYSAQDTSPLSNYVMHPFWNTVVKICPRWIAPNVLTFIGFLFTVANFVLLTIYDYSYYASSKEPPGDKYPPIPSWVWLVCAFNHFMAHTLGESLA
;
A
#
# COMPACT_ATOMS: atom_id res chain seq x y z
N MET A 1 17.15 18.43 -41.87
CA MET A 1 16.80 19.62 -41.04
C MET A 1 16.97 19.25 -39.58
N ALA A 2 17.65 20.12 -38.83
CA ALA A 2 18.29 19.81 -37.55
C ALA A 2 17.30 19.51 -36.42
N ALA A 3 17.58 18.46 -35.64
CA ALA A 3 17.00 18.24 -34.33
C ALA A 3 17.40 19.41 -33.40
N LYS A 4 16.43 20.16 -32.88
CA LYS A 4 16.68 21.25 -31.91
C LYS A 4 17.37 20.67 -30.67
N LYS A 5 18.60 21.11 -30.40
CA LYS A 5 19.45 20.68 -29.28
C LYS A 5 19.02 21.28 -27.93
N TYR A 6 18.22 22.34 -27.93
CA TYR A 6 17.76 23.05 -26.72
C TYR A 6 16.34 23.59 -26.90
N LEU A 7 15.58 23.60 -25.81
CA LEU A 7 14.22 24.16 -25.72
C LEU A 7 14.25 25.68 -25.93
N THR A 8 13.19 26.25 -26.53
CA THR A 8 13.12 27.70 -26.76
C THR A 8 12.76 28.47 -25.48
N PRO A 9 13.13 29.76 -25.35
CA PRO A 9 12.82 30.56 -24.16
C PRO A 9 11.31 30.62 -23.82
N GLU A 10 10.46 30.57 -24.84
CA GLU A 10 9.00 30.51 -24.71
C GLU A 10 8.52 29.20 -24.06
N GLN A 11 9.19 28.07 -24.34
CA GLN A 11 8.89 26.78 -23.71
C GLN A 11 9.33 26.77 -22.24
N LEU A 12 10.46 27.42 -21.92
CA LEU A 12 10.96 27.59 -20.54
C LEU A 12 10.00 28.40 -19.66
N LEU A 13 9.43 29.50 -20.18
CA LEU A 13 8.40 30.29 -19.50
C LEU A 13 7.10 29.51 -19.25
N GLY A 14 6.79 28.54 -20.11
CA GLY A 14 5.65 27.64 -19.93
C GLY A 14 5.81 26.65 -18.77
N PHE A 15 7.06 26.28 -18.42
CA PHE A 15 7.33 25.36 -17.31
C PHE A 15 7.06 25.96 -15.93
N GLU A 16 7.26 27.27 -15.74
CA GLU A 16 6.94 27.94 -14.47
C GLU A 16 5.43 27.94 -14.18
N ASN A 17 4.61 27.92 -15.24
CA ASN A 17 3.15 27.87 -15.15
C ASN A 17 2.60 26.43 -15.23
N TYR A 18 3.48 25.43 -15.35
CA TYR A 18 3.06 24.03 -15.44
C TYR A 18 2.57 23.57 -14.06
N LYS A 19 1.25 23.68 -13.86
CA LYS A 19 0.57 23.16 -12.69
C LYS A 19 0.22 21.70 -12.94
N TYR A 20 0.71 20.80 -12.10
CA TYR A 20 0.36 19.38 -12.17
C TYR A 20 -1.17 19.23 -12.04
N SER A 21 -1.83 18.94 -13.16
CA SER A 21 -3.28 18.80 -13.26
C SER A 21 -3.63 17.34 -13.52
N ALA A 22 -3.12 16.44 -12.68
CA ALA A 22 -3.66 15.10 -12.57
C ALA A 22 -4.94 15.17 -11.72
N GLN A 23 -6.02 15.63 -12.32
CA GLN A 23 -7.35 15.55 -11.72
C GLN A 23 -8.02 14.32 -12.30
N ASP A 24 -7.89 13.18 -11.61
CA ASP A 24 -8.49 11.91 -12.01
C ASP A 24 -10.02 12.02 -11.95
N THR A 25 -10.62 12.45 -13.05
CA THR A 25 -12.08 12.57 -13.24
C THR A 25 -12.74 11.25 -13.59
N SER A 26 -12.06 10.12 -13.39
CA SER A 26 -12.63 8.81 -13.68
C SER A 26 -13.87 8.57 -12.80
N PRO A 27 -14.92 7.91 -13.33
CA PRO A 27 -16.12 7.61 -12.55
C PRO A 27 -15.80 6.81 -11.28
N LEU A 28 -14.79 5.94 -11.36
CA LEU A 28 -14.36 5.08 -10.27
C LEU A 28 -13.64 5.87 -9.16
N SER A 29 -12.82 6.86 -9.51
CA SER A 29 -12.16 7.75 -8.54
C SER A 29 -13.19 8.60 -7.78
N ASN A 30 -14.12 9.24 -8.50
CA ASN A 30 -15.16 10.10 -7.92
C ASN A 30 -16.14 9.34 -7.02
N TYR A 31 -16.57 8.15 -7.41
CA TYR A 31 -17.62 7.43 -6.67
C TYR A 31 -17.09 6.46 -5.60
N VAL A 32 -15.88 5.94 -5.73
CA VAL A 32 -15.34 4.94 -4.78
C VAL A 32 -14.17 5.49 -3.98
N MET A 33 -13.16 6.04 -4.65
CA MET A 33 -11.93 6.45 -3.97
C MET A 33 -12.15 7.68 -3.09
N HIS A 34 -12.83 8.73 -3.60
CA HIS A 34 -13.11 9.93 -2.81
C HIS A 34 -13.87 9.66 -1.49
N PRO A 35 -15.01 8.94 -1.45
CA PRO A 35 -15.69 8.63 -0.20
C PRO A 35 -14.91 7.67 0.70
N PHE A 36 -14.17 6.71 0.12
CA PHE A 36 -13.29 5.82 0.87
C PHE A 36 -12.20 6.60 1.61
N TRP A 37 -11.40 7.39 0.89
CA TRP A 37 -10.31 8.19 1.47
C TRP A 37 -10.83 9.26 2.44
N ASN A 38 -11.96 9.90 2.15
CA ASN A 38 -12.60 10.83 3.09
C ASN A 38 -13.02 10.17 4.41
N THR A 39 -13.34 8.87 4.40
CA THR A 39 -13.67 8.11 5.61
C THR A 39 -12.39 7.68 6.33
N VAL A 40 -11.36 7.25 5.60
CA VAL A 40 -10.04 6.90 6.15
C VAL A 40 -9.39 8.10 6.84
N VAL A 41 -9.46 9.31 6.26
CA VAL A 41 -8.96 10.55 6.87
C VAL A 41 -9.75 10.96 8.11
N LYS A 42 -11.03 10.56 8.24
CA LYS A 42 -11.80 10.77 9.48
C LYS A 42 -11.43 9.78 10.58
N ILE A 43 -11.05 8.55 10.19
CA ILE A 43 -10.55 7.53 11.12
C ILE A 43 -9.13 7.87 11.59
N CYS A 44 -8.30 8.45 10.71
CA CYS A 44 -6.97 8.91 11.07
C CYS A 44 -7.06 10.28 11.77
N PRO A 45 -6.80 10.35 13.07
CA PRO A 45 -6.86 11.63 13.75
C PRO A 45 -5.78 12.59 13.22
N ARG A 46 -6.15 13.87 13.08
CA ARG A 46 -5.31 14.93 12.49
C ARG A 46 -4.00 15.22 13.25
N TRP A 47 -3.83 14.62 14.44
CA TRP A 47 -2.59 14.70 15.22
C TRP A 47 -1.52 13.69 14.78
N ILE A 48 -1.87 12.73 13.92
CA ILE A 48 -0.92 11.74 13.41
C ILE A 48 -0.16 12.34 12.24
N ALA A 49 1.16 12.50 12.43
CA ALA A 49 2.04 12.93 11.36
C ALA A 49 2.05 11.88 10.22
N PRO A 50 2.21 12.31 8.95
CA PRO A 50 2.20 11.40 7.81
C PRO A 50 3.19 10.22 7.96
N ASN A 51 4.40 10.49 8.45
CA ASN A 51 5.44 9.47 8.65
C ASN A 51 5.04 8.34 9.62
N VAL A 52 4.07 8.60 10.50
CA VAL A 52 3.57 7.57 11.43
C VAL A 52 2.66 6.60 10.70
N LEU A 53 1.91 7.03 9.68
CA LEU A 53 1.06 6.14 8.88
C LEU A 53 1.90 5.15 8.08
N THR A 54 2.97 5.60 7.45
CA THR A 54 3.92 4.71 6.75
C THR A 54 4.63 3.77 7.73
N PHE A 55 4.96 4.24 8.93
CA PHE A 55 5.52 3.38 9.97
C PHE A 55 4.53 2.31 10.45
N ILE A 56 3.25 2.67 10.63
CA ILE A 56 2.19 1.71 10.98
C ILE A 56 2.01 0.68 9.85
N GLY A 57 2.00 1.11 8.59
CA GLY A 57 1.96 0.19 7.45
C GLY A 57 3.13 -0.79 7.44
N PHE A 58 4.34 -0.31 7.75
CA PHE A 58 5.52 -1.15 7.93
C PHE A 58 5.36 -2.15 9.09
N LEU A 59 4.83 -1.72 10.24
CA LEU A 59 4.58 -2.61 11.37
C LEU A 59 3.58 -3.72 11.03
N PHE A 60 2.54 -3.46 10.24
CA PHE A 60 1.62 -4.50 9.77
C PHE A 60 2.31 -5.55 8.89
N THR A 61 3.24 -5.13 8.02
CA THR A 61 4.05 -6.05 7.22
C THR A 61 4.98 -6.90 8.09
N VAL A 62 5.63 -6.29 9.09
CA VAL A 62 6.46 -7.02 10.07
C VAL A 62 5.61 -7.99 10.87
N ALA A 63 4.42 -7.59 11.32
CA ALA A 63 3.49 -8.44 12.05
C ALA A 63 3.04 -9.64 11.19
N ASN A 64 2.76 -9.44 9.90
CA ASN A 64 2.45 -10.52 8.96
C ASN A 64 3.62 -11.52 8.85
N PHE A 65 4.84 -11.03 8.68
CA PHE A 65 6.04 -11.85 8.63
C PHE A 65 6.25 -12.65 9.92
N VAL A 66 6.12 -12.00 11.09
CA VAL A 66 6.26 -12.66 12.40
C VAL A 66 5.17 -13.71 12.60
N LEU A 67 3.93 -13.41 12.19
CA LEU A 67 2.80 -14.34 12.33
C LEU A 67 3.03 -15.59 11.48
N LEU A 68 3.43 -15.44 10.21
CA LEU A 68 3.81 -16.57 9.36
C LEU A 68 5.02 -17.33 9.92
N THR A 69 5.99 -16.63 10.50
CA THR A 69 7.17 -17.26 11.13
C THR A 69 6.81 -18.06 12.39
N ILE A 70 5.83 -17.62 13.19
CA ILE A 70 5.37 -18.35 14.38
C ILE A 70 4.56 -19.60 13.98
N TYR A 71 3.67 -19.45 12.99
CA TYR A 71 2.81 -20.55 12.54
C TYR A 71 3.53 -21.56 11.63
N ASP A 72 4.54 -21.12 10.88
CA ASP A 72 5.28 -21.96 9.93
C ASP A 72 6.78 -21.61 9.92
N TYR A 73 7.43 -21.71 11.09
CA TYR A 73 8.88 -21.45 11.25
C TYR A 73 9.74 -22.34 10.34
N SER A 74 9.27 -23.55 10.06
CA SER A 74 10.03 -24.59 9.36
C SER A 74 9.56 -24.83 7.92
N TYR A 75 8.66 -23.99 7.39
CA TYR A 75 8.08 -24.09 6.04
C TYR A 75 7.44 -25.45 5.68
N TYR A 76 7.12 -26.27 6.69
CA TYR A 76 6.52 -27.59 6.47
C TYR A 76 4.99 -27.52 6.41
N ALA A 77 4.36 -26.50 7.00
CA ALA A 77 2.91 -26.39 7.04
C ALA A 77 2.30 -25.92 5.69
N SER A 78 3.11 -25.35 4.79
CA SER A 78 2.75 -25.06 3.39
C SER A 78 3.03 -26.21 2.40
N SER A 79 3.64 -27.31 2.85
CA SER A 79 3.88 -28.50 2.01
C SER A 79 2.59 -29.32 1.86
N LYS A 80 2.33 -29.82 0.65
CA LYS A 80 1.17 -30.70 0.35
C LYS A 80 1.22 -32.03 1.12
N GLU A 81 2.37 -32.39 1.67
CA GLU A 81 2.59 -33.55 2.51
C GLU A 81 3.31 -33.10 3.79
N PRO A 82 2.58 -32.89 4.91
CA PRO A 82 3.20 -32.65 6.19
C PRO A 82 3.94 -33.91 6.67
N PRO A 83 5.14 -33.80 7.25
CA PRO A 83 5.85 -34.93 7.84
C PRO A 83 5.16 -35.36 9.14
N GLY A 84 4.05 -36.09 9.01
CA GLY A 84 3.25 -36.66 10.11
C GLY A 84 2.40 -35.65 10.89
N ASP A 85 1.63 -36.19 11.84
CA ASP A 85 0.69 -35.49 12.77
C ASP A 85 1.29 -34.35 13.62
N LYS A 86 2.58 -34.00 13.44
CA LYS A 86 3.28 -32.98 14.22
C LYS A 86 3.04 -31.55 13.75
N TYR A 87 2.54 -31.34 12.53
CA TYR A 87 2.30 -30.00 11.99
C TYR A 87 0.86 -29.90 11.45
N PRO A 88 -0.12 -29.50 12.28
CA PRO A 88 -1.47 -29.26 11.80
C PRO A 88 -1.46 -28.13 10.76
N PRO A 89 -2.33 -28.18 9.74
CA PRO A 89 -2.41 -27.13 8.72
C PRO A 89 -2.74 -25.78 9.36
N ILE A 90 -2.16 -24.71 8.79
CA ILE A 90 -2.35 -23.34 9.29
C ILE A 90 -3.86 -23.01 9.30
N PRO A 91 -4.42 -22.57 10.44
CA PRO A 91 -5.84 -22.24 10.54
C PRO A 91 -6.28 -21.18 9.51
N SER A 92 -7.47 -21.33 8.93
CA SER A 92 -7.96 -20.39 7.90
C SER A 92 -8.08 -18.94 8.38
N TRP A 93 -8.30 -18.72 9.68
CA TRP A 93 -8.35 -17.35 10.24
C TRP A 93 -6.99 -16.65 10.19
N VAL A 94 -5.87 -17.38 10.23
CA VAL A 94 -4.52 -16.82 10.09
C VAL A 94 -4.37 -16.20 8.71
N TRP A 95 -4.87 -16.87 7.67
CA TRP A 95 -4.89 -16.34 6.30
C TRP A 95 -5.75 -15.09 6.17
N LEU A 96 -6.89 -15.03 6.87
CA LEU A 96 -7.73 -13.83 6.92
C LEU A 96 -7.01 -12.65 7.59
N VAL A 97 -6.32 -12.90 8.71
CA VAL A 97 -5.50 -11.89 9.39
C VAL A 97 -4.34 -11.43 8.50
N CYS A 98 -3.71 -12.35 7.78
CA CYS A 98 -2.66 -12.02 6.82
C CYS A 98 -3.18 -11.12 5.69
N ALA A 99 -4.33 -11.46 5.10
CA ALA A 99 -4.97 -10.66 4.05
C ALA A 99 -5.34 -9.27 4.56
N PHE A 100 -5.90 -9.18 5.77
CA PHE A 100 -6.23 -7.91 6.41
C PHE A 100 -4.96 -7.06 6.67
N ASN A 101 -3.91 -7.63 7.25
CA ASN A 101 -2.66 -6.92 7.50
C ASN A 101 -2.01 -6.41 6.21
N HIS A 102 -2.08 -7.19 5.12
CA HIS A 102 -1.53 -6.79 3.83
C HIS A 102 -2.35 -5.64 3.20
N PHE A 103 -3.67 -5.73 3.28
CA PHE A 103 -4.58 -4.67 2.83
C PHE A 103 -4.34 -3.35 3.59
N MET A 104 -4.20 -3.42 4.92
CA MET A 104 -3.90 -2.27 5.77
C MET A 104 -2.51 -1.68 5.47
N ALA A 105 -1.50 -2.53 5.29
CA ALA A 105 -0.15 -2.10 4.94
C ALA A 105 -0.12 -1.33 3.61
N HIS A 106 -0.81 -1.84 2.57
CA HIS A 106 -0.93 -1.15 1.28
C HIS A 106 -1.69 0.17 1.39
N THR A 107 -2.86 0.16 2.03
CA THR A 107 -3.72 1.35 2.16
C THR A 107 -3.02 2.48 2.90
N LEU A 108 -2.24 2.15 3.94
CA LEU A 108 -1.52 3.14 4.76
C LEU A 108 -0.19 3.57 4.12
N GLY A 109 0.45 2.70 3.32
CA GLY A 109 1.66 3.03 2.57
C GLY A 109 1.40 3.96 1.38
N GLU A 110 0.30 3.73 0.64
CA GLU A 110 -0.07 4.55 -0.53
C GLU A 110 -0.61 5.94 -0.16
N SER A 111 -1.00 6.15 1.11
CA SER A 111 -1.42 7.47 1.61
C SER A 111 -0.32 8.56 1.54
N LEU A 112 0.91 8.22 1.14
CA LEU A 112 2.08 9.10 1.15
C LEU A 112 2.92 9.10 -0.15
N ALA A 113 2.43 8.47 -1.22
CA ALA A 113 3.05 8.54 -2.54
C ALA A 113 2.48 9.69 -3.39
#